data_AF-A0A177CZJ9-F1
#
_entry.id   AF-A0A177CZJ9-F1
#
_cell.length_a   1.000
_cell.length_b   1.000
_cell.length_c   1.000
_cell.angle_alpha   90.00
_cell.angle_beta   90.00
_cell.angle_gamma   90.00
#
_symmetry.space_group_name_H-M   'P 1'
#
loop_
_entity.id
_entity.type
_entity.pdbx_description
1 polymer ?
#
loop_
_entity_poly.entity_id
_entity_poly.type
_entity_poly.pdbx_seq_one_letter_code
_entity_poly.pdbx_strand_id
1 'polypeptide(L)'
;MGRLVTEDDIGLKVLREAPAEAEAAQIIDIVAIHGLGAHPDDSWCKNAGTRESPRWVNWLDDENLLPAVAPNARIMRYGYESQWFGKEAMQQSVSTVAERLLLNLKRKRKDVPFRPLLFIAHCFGGLVVLKMLLEAEQYQSEWPGVFRSTTGLVFFGTPFRGAGGMNQMEMLEAARREYDNDQVQPAALEVLQPGNAYLQDVVDGFLKKMRSQMSKTQVACFYELKASDVGRIVGGQSRTVSVNECYTISRLTACTEICGHRKLWLS
;
A
#
# COMPACT_ATOMS: atom_id res chain seq x y z
N MET A 1 4.12 -19.68 -7.48
CA MET A 1 4.86 -18.46 -7.81
C MET A 1 3.84 -17.35 -8.04
N GLY A 2 3.92 -16.24 -7.30
CA GLY A 2 3.21 -15.01 -7.68
C GLY A 2 3.81 -14.45 -8.97
N ARG A 3 3.05 -13.65 -9.73
CA ARG A 3 3.54 -12.97 -10.93
C ARG A 3 4.64 -11.96 -10.53
N LEU A 4 5.78 -11.99 -11.21
CA LEU A 4 6.86 -11.03 -11.01
C LEU A 4 6.44 -9.65 -11.52
N VAL A 5 6.93 -8.59 -10.87
CA VAL A 5 6.73 -7.20 -11.31
C VAL A 5 7.76 -6.92 -12.40
N THR A 6 7.30 -6.45 -13.56
CA THR A 6 8.15 -6.05 -14.69
C THR A 6 8.18 -4.54 -14.87
N GLU A 7 9.02 -4.00 -15.78
CA GLU A 7 9.07 -2.57 -16.06
C GLU A 7 7.70 -1.99 -16.49
N ASP A 8 6.90 -2.76 -17.22
CA ASP A 8 5.54 -2.37 -17.66
C ASP A 8 4.54 -2.26 -16.48
N ASP A 9 4.88 -2.90 -15.36
CA ASP A 9 4.07 -2.88 -14.15
C ASP A 9 4.41 -1.67 -13.25
N ILE A 10 5.55 -0.99 -13.47
CA ILE A 10 6.04 0.12 -12.63
C ILE A 10 5.36 1.45 -13.00
N GLY A 11 5.17 2.30 -11.98
CA GLY A 11 4.66 3.65 -12.13
C GLY A 11 3.14 3.76 -11.98
N LEU A 12 2.65 4.98 -12.22
CA LEU A 12 1.25 5.31 -12.04
C LEU A 12 0.44 5.01 -13.31
N LYS A 13 -0.35 3.94 -13.28
CA LYS A 13 -1.24 3.52 -14.36
C LYS A 13 -2.67 3.93 -14.05
N VAL A 14 -3.33 4.57 -15.02
CA VAL A 14 -4.77 4.82 -14.95
C VAL A 14 -5.49 3.54 -15.36
N LEU A 15 -6.37 3.06 -14.49
CA LEU A 15 -7.25 1.92 -14.76
C LEU A 15 -8.56 2.43 -15.36
N ARG A 16 -9.09 3.52 -14.77
CA ARG A 16 -10.33 4.16 -15.19
C ARG A 16 -10.17 5.68 -15.16
N GLU A 17 -10.49 6.34 -16.27
CA GLU A 17 -10.64 7.79 -16.29
C GLU A 17 -11.98 8.21 -15.68
N ALA A 18 -12.07 9.44 -15.17
CA ALA A 18 -13.36 9.98 -14.78
C ALA A 18 -14.26 10.15 -16.03
N PRO A 19 -15.59 9.98 -15.92
CA PRO A 19 -16.52 10.21 -17.04
C PRO A 19 -16.33 11.60 -17.64
N ALA A 20 -16.43 11.72 -18.96
CA ALA A 20 -16.22 12.99 -19.66
C ALA A 20 -17.26 14.05 -19.27
N GLU A 21 -18.44 13.60 -18.87
CA GLU A 21 -19.58 14.42 -18.45
C GLU A 21 -19.51 14.82 -16.97
N ALA A 22 -18.56 14.26 -16.20
CA ALA A 22 -18.42 14.60 -14.79
C ALA A 22 -17.91 16.04 -14.63
N GLU A 23 -18.61 16.83 -13.82
CA GLU A 23 -18.16 18.17 -13.46
C GLU A 23 -16.80 18.10 -12.76
N ALA A 24 -15.86 18.98 -13.13
CA ALA A 24 -14.49 18.95 -12.58
C ALA A 24 -14.44 19.02 -11.05
N ALA A 25 -15.41 19.70 -10.42
CA ALA A 25 -15.54 19.83 -8.97
C ALA A 25 -15.94 18.51 -8.27
N GLN A 26 -16.51 17.56 -9.01
CA GLN A 26 -16.97 16.27 -8.50
C GLN A 26 -15.95 15.13 -8.72
N ILE A 27 -14.91 15.38 -9.53
CA ILE A 27 -13.90 14.37 -9.84
C ILE A 27 -12.92 14.22 -8.69
N ILE A 28 -12.69 12.97 -8.29
CA ILE A 28 -11.67 12.57 -7.32
C ILE A 28 -10.64 11.66 -7.99
N ASP A 29 -9.37 11.81 -7.63
CA ASP A 29 -8.36 10.82 -7.98
C ASP A 29 -8.24 9.80 -6.85
N ILE A 30 -8.35 8.52 -7.19
CA ILE A 30 -8.08 7.40 -6.28
C ILE A 30 -6.80 6.72 -6.74
N VAL A 31 -5.84 6.55 -5.84
CA VAL A 31 -4.56 5.88 -6.13
C VAL A 31 -4.40 4.68 -5.21
N ALA A 32 -4.29 3.50 -5.79
CA ALA A 32 -4.05 2.25 -5.08
C ALA A 32 -2.55 1.90 -5.06
N ILE A 33 -1.98 1.60 -3.88
CA ILE A 33 -0.56 1.24 -3.71
C ILE A 33 -0.45 -0.13 -3.04
N HIS A 34 0.19 -1.08 -3.73
CA HIS A 34 0.36 -2.45 -3.25
C HIS A 34 1.44 -2.57 -2.16
N GLY A 35 1.48 -3.74 -1.54
CA GLY A 35 2.47 -4.11 -0.54
C GLY A 35 3.73 -4.75 -1.13
N LEU A 36 4.69 -4.99 -0.24
CA LEU A 36 5.93 -5.69 -0.56
C LEU A 36 5.65 -7.14 -1.00
N GLY A 37 6.37 -7.63 -2.01
CA GLY A 37 6.21 -8.96 -2.60
C GLY A 37 4.93 -9.17 -3.42
N ALA A 38 4.06 -8.15 -3.54
CA ALA A 38 2.80 -8.26 -4.26
C ALA A 38 2.88 -7.63 -5.66
N HIS A 39 2.11 -8.17 -6.61
CA HIS A 39 1.98 -7.62 -7.96
C HIS A 39 0.94 -6.49 -7.97
N PRO A 40 1.22 -5.33 -8.61
CA PRO A 40 0.35 -4.15 -8.57
C PRO A 40 -1.05 -4.38 -9.13
N ASP A 41 -1.20 -5.27 -10.12
CA ASP A 41 -2.50 -5.55 -10.74
C ASP A 41 -3.23 -6.74 -10.05
N ASP A 42 -2.51 -7.61 -9.34
CA ASP A 42 -3.10 -8.80 -8.70
C ASP A 42 -3.53 -8.52 -7.25
N SER A 43 -2.89 -7.53 -6.61
CA SER A 43 -3.16 -7.13 -5.21
C SER A 43 -4.61 -6.72 -4.97
N TRP A 44 -5.31 -6.37 -6.04
CA TRP A 44 -6.68 -5.88 -6.02
C TRP A 44 -7.65 -6.84 -6.70
N CYS A 45 -7.23 -8.09 -6.93
CA CYS A 45 -8.08 -9.12 -7.48
C CYS A 45 -8.74 -9.94 -6.36
N LYS A 46 -10.03 -10.20 -6.49
CA LYS A 46 -10.77 -11.16 -5.66
C LYS A 46 -11.35 -12.27 -6.52
N ASN A 47 -11.45 -13.49 -5.96
CA ASN A 47 -12.21 -14.55 -6.61
C ASN A 47 -13.72 -14.27 -6.41
N ALA A 48 -14.39 -13.90 -7.49
CA ALA A 48 -15.84 -13.69 -7.59
C ALA A 48 -16.57 -14.91 -8.21
N GLY A 49 -15.88 -16.05 -8.34
CA GLY A 49 -16.43 -17.34 -8.74
C GLY A 49 -16.46 -18.33 -7.57
N THR A 50 -16.61 -19.62 -7.85
CA THR A 50 -16.51 -20.67 -6.84
C THR A 50 -15.07 -21.16 -6.70
N ARG A 51 -14.83 -22.12 -5.80
CA ARG A 51 -13.52 -22.78 -5.70
C ARG A 51 -13.23 -23.66 -6.92
N GLU A 52 -14.27 -24.26 -7.48
CA GLU A 52 -14.23 -25.17 -8.63
C GLU A 52 -14.19 -24.39 -9.96
N SER A 53 -14.74 -23.18 -9.98
CA SER A 53 -14.74 -22.28 -11.14
C SER A 53 -14.31 -20.87 -10.70
N PRO A 54 -13.00 -20.65 -10.44
CA PRO A 54 -12.52 -19.36 -9.99
C PRO A 54 -12.69 -18.30 -11.08
N ARG A 55 -13.16 -17.11 -10.68
CA ARG A 55 -13.26 -15.94 -11.55
C ARG A 55 -12.62 -14.76 -10.85
N TRP A 56 -11.42 -14.39 -11.27
CA TRP A 56 -10.71 -13.27 -10.69
C TRP A 56 -11.20 -11.95 -11.26
N VAL A 57 -11.53 -11.02 -10.36
CA VAL A 57 -12.05 -9.70 -10.70
C VAL A 57 -11.21 -8.66 -9.97
N ASN A 58 -10.66 -7.70 -10.71
CA ASN A 58 -9.98 -6.55 -10.13
C ASN A 58 -11.02 -5.55 -9.65
N TRP A 59 -11.11 -5.35 -8.33
CA TRP A 59 -12.16 -4.52 -7.75
C TRP A 59 -11.94 -3.02 -7.91
N LEU A 60 -10.77 -2.58 -8.38
CA LEU A 60 -10.51 -1.19 -8.75
C LEU A 60 -11.11 -0.82 -10.12
N ASP A 61 -11.35 -1.81 -10.98
CA ASP A 61 -11.70 -1.60 -12.40
C ASP A 61 -13.06 -2.20 -12.78
N ASP A 62 -13.57 -3.18 -12.03
CA ASP A 62 -14.90 -3.75 -12.29
C ASP A 62 -16.03 -2.75 -12.05
N GLU A 63 -16.84 -2.49 -13.07
CA GLU A 63 -17.93 -1.49 -13.05
C GLU A 63 -18.95 -1.68 -11.91
N ASN A 64 -19.07 -2.88 -11.33
CA ASN A 64 -19.98 -3.16 -10.22
C ASN A 64 -19.33 -3.03 -8.83
N LEU A 65 -18.06 -2.65 -8.76
CA LEU A 65 -17.27 -2.58 -7.52
C LEU A 65 -16.86 -1.13 -7.19
N LEU A 66 -15.56 -0.81 -7.14
CA LEU A 66 -15.12 0.55 -6.79
C LEU A 66 -15.70 1.63 -7.74
N PRO A 67 -15.70 1.44 -9.07
CA PRO A 67 -16.41 2.33 -9.99
C PRO A 67 -17.89 2.60 -9.62
N ALA A 68 -18.66 1.61 -9.16
CA ALA A 68 -20.04 1.82 -8.74
C ALA A 68 -20.16 2.68 -7.47
N VAL A 69 -19.19 2.57 -6.56
CA VAL A 69 -19.16 3.36 -5.32
C VAL A 69 -18.66 4.79 -5.57
N ALA A 70 -17.74 4.96 -6.52
CA ALA A 70 -17.11 6.23 -6.86
C ALA A 70 -17.19 6.51 -8.37
N PRO A 71 -18.40 6.77 -8.91
CA PRO A 71 -18.62 6.85 -10.36
C PRO A 71 -17.84 7.96 -11.05
N ASN A 72 -17.57 9.07 -10.34
CA ASN A 72 -16.82 10.22 -10.85
C ASN A 72 -15.31 10.13 -10.57
N ALA A 73 -14.80 8.99 -10.10
CA ALA A 73 -13.39 8.84 -9.78
C ALA A 73 -12.55 8.51 -11.02
N ARG A 74 -11.37 9.15 -11.11
CA ARG A 74 -10.24 8.61 -11.87
C ARG A 74 -9.50 7.63 -10.95
N ILE A 75 -9.45 6.36 -11.35
CA ILE A 75 -8.85 5.30 -10.55
C ILE A 75 -7.51 4.92 -11.15
N MET A 76 -6.48 4.93 -10.32
CA MET A 76 -5.11 4.65 -10.67
C MET A 76 -4.52 3.60 -9.72
N ARG A 77 -3.56 2.84 -10.21
CA ARG A 77 -2.67 2.04 -9.38
C ARG A 77 -1.24 2.53 -9.53
N TYR A 78 -0.46 2.42 -8.46
CA TYR A 78 0.97 2.69 -8.47
C TYR A 78 1.72 1.37 -8.27
N GLY A 79 2.51 1.01 -9.27
CA GLY A 79 3.43 -0.12 -9.20
C GLY A 79 4.85 0.32 -8.87
N TYR A 80 5.54 -0.46 -8.06
CA TYR A 80 6.97 -0.34 -7.81
C TYR A 80 7.58 -1.74 -7.70
N GLU A 81 8.89 -1.84 -7.89
CA GLU A 81 9.63 -3.08 -7.64
C GLU A 81 9.38 -3.50 -6.19
N SER A 82 8.53 -4.49 -5.94
CA SER A 82 8.18 -4.94 -4.59
C SER A 82 8.92 -6.21 -4.17
N GLN A 83 9.69 -6.81 -5.08
CA GLN A 83 10.46 -8.01 -4.79
C GLN A 83 11.58 -7.65 -3.83
N TRP A 84 11.71 -8.37 -2.72
CA TRP A 84 12.76 -8.12 -1.71
C TRP A 84 13.69 -9.32 -1.55
N PHE A 85 13.50 -10.35 -2.37
CA PHE A 85 14.33 -11.55 -2.48
C PHE A 85 14.44 -11.99 -3.95
N GLY A 86 15.49 -12.75 -4.28
CA GLY A 86 15.86 -13.13 -5.65
C GLY A 86 16.89 -12.20 -6.29
N LYS A 87 17.41 -12.56 -7.47
CA LYS A 87 18.41 -11.76 -8.21
C LYS A 87 17.94 -10.34 -8.56
N GLU A 88 16.64 -10.10 -8.51
CA GLU A 88 15.95 -8.83 -8.81
C GLU A 88 15.47 -8.11 -7.53
N ALA A 89 16.01 -8.47 -6.36
CA ALA A 89 15.58 -7.90 -5.09
C ALA A 89 15.82 -6.38 -5.00
N MET A 90 14.78 -5.66 -4.58
CA MET A 90 14.67 -4.22 -4.42
C MET A 90 15.76 -3.67 -3.48
N GLN A 91 16.58 -2.75 -3.99
CA GLN A 91 17.46 -1.89 -3.19
C GLN A 91 16.79 -0.56 -2.77
N GLN A 92 15.50 -0.39 -3.09
CA GLN A 92 14.79 0.87 -2.91
C GLN A 92 14.26 1.04 -1.49
N SER A 93 14.60 2.15 -0.86
CA SER A 93 14.02 2.55 0.43
C SER A 93 12.58 3.01 0.28
N VAL A 94 11.82 3.03 1.39
CA VAL A 94 10.49 3.69 1.45
C VAL A 94 10.54 5.11 0.88
N SER A 95 11.59 5.87 1.19
CA SER A 95 11.82 7.22 0.68
C SER A 95 11.92 7.27 -0.84
N THR A 96 12.68 6.34 -1.44
CA THR A 96 12.87 6.28 -2.90
C THR A 96 11.55 5.96 -3.61
N VAL A 97 10.76 5.02 -3.08
CA VAL A 97 9.45 4.67 -3.64
C VAL A 97 8.47 5.85 -3.51
N ALA A 98 8.50 6.56 -2.38
CA ALA A 98 7.68 7.74 -2.12
C ALA A 98 8.02 8.92 -3.06
N GLU A 99 9.30 9.21 -3.28
CA GLU A 99 9.76 10.25 -4.19
C GLU A 99 9.35 9.95 -5.64
N ARG A 100 9.53 8.70 -6.09
CA ARG A 100 9.07 8.27 -7.41
C ARG A 100 7.55 8.40 -7.56
N LEU A 101 6.77 8.13 -6.51
CA LEU A 101 5.33 8.35 -6.50
C LEU A 101 5.00 9.85 -6.63
N LEU A 102 5.71 10.75 -5.93
CA LEU A 102 5.54 12.20 -6.06
C LEU A 102 5.79 12.69 -7.49
N LEU A 103 6.87 12.21 -8.11
CA LEU A 103 7.19 12.54 -9.51
C LEU A 103 6.10 12.08 -10.47
N ASN A 104 5.56 10.87 -10.28
CA ASN A 104 4.45 10.35 -11.07
C ASN A 104 3.18 11.18 -10.88
N LEU A 105 2.82 11.51 -9.63
CA LEU A 105 1.65 12.33 -9.32
C LEU A 105 1.77 13.74 -9.91
N LYS A 106 2.95 14.38 -9.76
CA LYS A 106 3.23 15.71 -10.31
C LYS A 106 3.01 15.75 -11.83
N ARG A 107 3.46 14.71 -12.55
CA ARG A 107 3.22 14.59 -13.99
C ARG A 107 1.74 14.36 -14.31
N LYS A 108 1.09 13.39 -13.64
CA LYS A 108 -0.28 12.97 -13.94
C LYS A 108 -1.35 14.01 -13.52
N ARG A 109 -1.03 14.88 -12.57
CA ARG A 109 -1.92 15.91 -12.01
C ARG A 109 -1.47 17.33 -12.32
N LYS A 110 -0.59 17.53 -13.31
CA LYS A 110 -0.04 18.84 -13.68
C LYS A 110 -1.11 19.92 -13.83
N ASP A 111 -2.21 19.59 -14.51
CA ASP A 111 -3.29 20.55 -14.82
C ASP A 111 -4.37 20.59 -13.73
N VAL A 112 -4.33 19.65 -12.77
CA VAL A 112 -5.31 19.50 -11.68
C VAL A 112 -4.64 19.23 -10.33
N PRO A 113 -3.64 20.04 -9.91
CA PRO A 113 -2.79 19.72 -8.77
C PRO A 113 -3.56 19.63 -7.44
N PHE A 114 -4.69 20.33 -7.33
CA PHE A 114 -5.55 20.40 -6.14
C PHE A 114 -6.81 19.54 -6.20
N ARG A 115 -7.00 18.72 -7.26
CA ARG A 115 -8.16 17.81 -7.33
C ARG A 115 -8.16 16.89 -6.09
N PRO A 116 -9.31 16.63 -5.46
CA PRO A 116 -9.38 15.71 -4.32
C PRO A 116 -8.64 14.40 -4.61
N LEU A 117 -7.84 13.96 -3.63
CA LEU A 117 -6.99 12.78 -3.73
C LEU A 117 -7.32 11.83 -2.59
N LEU A 118 -7.50 10.55 -2.91
CA LEU A 118 -7.68 9.47 -1.96
C LEU A 118 -6.66 8.37 -2.24
N PHE A 119 -6.02 7.88 -1.19
CA PHE A 119 -5.10 6.74 -1.29
C PHE A 119 -5.70 5.49 -0.69
N ILE A 120 -5.54 4.38 -1.40
CA ILE A 120 -5.80 3.03 -0.92
C ILE A 120 -4.46 2.32 -0.86
N ALA A 121 -4.00 1.92 0.32
CA ALA A 121 -2.65 1.40 0.47
C ALA A 121 -2.65 0.10 1.27
N HIS A 122 -1.90 -0.89 0.78
CA HIS A 122 -1.76 -2.19 1.43
C HIS A 122 -0.34 -2.36 2.00
N CYS A 123 -0.25 -2.83 3.24
CA CYS A 123 1.01 -3.20 3.90
C CYS A 123 2.09 -2.11 3.77
N PHE A 124 3.24 -2.43 3.18
CA PHE A 124 4.35 -1.50 2.92
C PHE A 124 3.92 -0.24 2.14
N GLY A 125 2.95 -0.36 1.23
CA GLY A 125 2.42 0.77 0.47
C GLY A 125 1.85 1.88 1.37
N GLY A 126 1.38 1.54 2.58
CA GLY A 126 0.91 2.54 3.52
C GLY A 126 2.03 3.44 4.04
N LEU A 127 3.23 2.90 4.26
CA LEU A 127 4.40 3.67 4.68
C LEU A 127 4.90 4.58 3.56
N VAL A 128 4.87 4.08 2.32
CA VAL A 128 5.17 4.88 1.13
C VAL A 128 4.26 6.11 1.08
N VAL A 129 2.95 5.93 1.30
CA VAL A 129 1.99 7.05 1.34
C VAL A 129 2.31 8.03 2.47
N LEU A 130 2.58 7.56 3.69
CA LEU A 130 2.90 8.47 4.81
C LEU A 130 4.17 9.29 4.54
N LYS A 131 5.25 8.63 4.09
CA LYS A 131 6.51 9.29 3.76
C LYS A 131 6.34 10.29 2.62
N MET A 132 5.59 9.92 1.58
CA MET A 132 5.26 10.80 0.46
C MET A 132 4.51 12.05 0.93
N LEU A 133 3.51 11.90 1.79
CA LEU A 133 2.72 13.02 2.30
C LEU A 133 3.55 13.96 3.17
N LEU A 134 4.43 13.42 4.01
CA LEU A 134 5.37 14.23 4.80
C LEU A 134 6.29 15.06 3.92
N GLU A 135 6.81 14.48 2.85
CA GLU A 135 7.70 15.16 1.92
C GLU A 135 6.96 16.22 1.10
N ALA A 136 5.74 15.91 0.65
CA ALA A 136 4.86 16.87 -0.01
C ALA A 136 4.54 18.09 0.88
N GLU A 137 4.32 17.86 2.17
CA GLU A 137 4.03 18.92 3.12
C GLU A 137 5.27 19.73 3.50
N GLN A 138 6.45 19.11 3.53
CA GLN A 138 7.71 19.80 3.79
C GLN A 138 8.12 20.69 2.61
N TYR A 139 7.89 20.23 1.38
CA TYR A 139 8.32 20.91 0.15
C TYR A 139 7.12 21.29 -0.73
N GLN A 140 6.19 22.08 -0.20
CA GLN A 140 4.94 22.44 -0.87
C GLN A 140 5.12 23.14 -2.23
N SER A 141 6.22 23.88 -2.42
CA SER A 141 6.54 24.52 -3.70
C SER A 141 6.92 23.50 -4.78
N GLU A 142 7.53 22.39 -4.38
CA GLU A 142 7.93 21.31 -5.29
C GLU A 142 6.77 20.36 -5.59
N TRP A 143 5.93 20.12 -4.58
CA TRP A 143 4.81 19.17 -4.61
C TRP A 143 3.45 19.86 -4.36
N PRO A 144 3.07 20.83 -5.22
CA PRO A 144 1.89 21.65 -4.97
C PRO A 144 0.62 20.80 -4.92
N GLY A 145 -0.15 21.00 -3.85
CA GLY A 145 -1.49 20.44 -3.70
C GLY A 145 -1.56 18.97 -3.27
N VAL A 146 -0.47 18.20 -3.29
CA VAL A 146 -0.52 16.75 -2.93
C VAL A 146 -1.02 16.55 -1.49
N PHE A 147 -0.35 17.14 -0.50
CA PHE A 147 -0.79 17.02 0.90
C PHE A 147 -2.17 17.67 1.11
N ARG A 148 -2.33 18.92 0.64
CA ARG A 148 -3.54 19.73 0.87
C ARG A 148 -4.82 19.18 0.22
N SER A 149 -4.70 18.47 -0.90
CA SER A 149 -5.83 17.85 -1.60
C SER A 149 -6.06 16.39 -1.21
N THR A 150 -5.22 15.82 -0.35
CA THR A 150 -5.45 14.47 0.19
C THR A 150 -6.60 14.50 1.18
N THR A 151 -7.75 13.99 0.74
CA THR A 151 -9.02 14.00 1.49
C THR A 151 -9.35 12.66 2.14
N GLY A 152 -8.75 11.57 1.68
CA GLY A 152 -9.03 10.23 2.17
C GLY A 152 -7.80 9.33 2.18
N LEU A 153 -7.69 8.51 3.21
CA LEU A 153 -6.67 7.47 3.34
C LEU A 153 -7.34 6.17 3.77
N VAL A 154 -7.10 5.10 3.02
CA VAL A 154 -7.57 3.75 3.32
C VAL A 154 -6.36 2.84 3.41
N PHE A 155 -6.15 2.23 4.58
CA PHE A 155 -5.02 1.34 4.82
C PHE A 155 -5.49 -0.09 5.07
N PHE A 156 -4.89 -1.05 4.38
CA PHE A 156 -5.10 -2.48 4.59
C PHE A 156 -3.81 -3.09 5.15
N GLY A 157 -3.85 -3.58 6.39
CA GLY A 157 -2.73 -4.32 6.96
C GLY A 157 -1.41 -3.53 7.03
N THR A 158 -1.45 -2.20 7.18
CA THR A 158 -0.23 -1.40 7.27
C THR A 158 0.38 -1.51 8.68
N PRO A 159 1.64 -1.93 8.83
CA PRO A 159 2.27 -2.15 10.14
C PRO A 159 2.85 -0.84 10.71
N PHE A 160 2.00 0.11 11.10
CA PHE A 160 2.46 1.44 11.57
C PHE A 160 3.28 1.41 12.87
N ARG A 161 3.19 0.34 13.67
CA ARG A 161 4.06 0.12 14.85
C ARG A 161 5.00 -1.07 14.69
N GLY A 162 5.20 -1.46 13.43
CA GLY A 162 5.76 -2.72 13.03
C GLY A 162 4.73 -3.84 13.11
N ALA A 163 5.06 -4.99 12.53
CA ALA A 163 4.30 -6.21 12.71
C ALA A 163 4.82 -6.92 13.96
N GLY A 164 4.02 -6.97 15.04
CA GLY A 164 4.40 -7.70 16.24
C GLY A 164 4.46 -9.21 15.97
N GLY A 165 5.61 -9.85 16.22
CA GLY A 165 5.81 -11.30 16.09
C GLY A 165 7.15 -11.68 15.44
N MET A 166 7.56 -12.94 15.62
CA MET A 166 8.80 -13.59 15.18
C MET A 166 8.94 -13.67 13.63
N ASN A 167 8.04 -13.04 12.88
CA ASN A 167 7.64 -13.48 11.53
C ASN A 167 8.36 -12.77 10.40
N GLN A 168 8.88 -11.56 10.64
CA GLN A 168 9.69 -10.85 9.63
C GLN A 168 11.11 -11.38 9.60
N MET A 169 11.61 -11.76 10.79
CA MET A 169 12.80 -12.58 10.90
C MET A 169 12.56 -13.96 10.29
N GLU A 170 11.40 -14.59 10.48
CA GLU A 170 11.07 -15.86 9.80
C GLU A 170 10.88 -15.71 8.27
N MET A 171 10.26 -14.63 7.78
CA MET A 171 10.17 -14.33 6.34
C MET A 171 11.56 -14.12 5.76
N LEU A 172 12.37 -13.29 6.44
CA LEU A 172 13.74 -13.03 6.06
C LEU A 172 14.59 -14.31 6.12
N GLU A 173 14.43 -15.14 7.14
CA GLU A 173 15.09 -16.44 7.27
C GLU A 173 14.63 -17.43 6.21
N ALA A 174 13.33 -17.49 5.90
CA ALA A 174 12.78 -18.33 4.85
C ALA A 174 13.32 -17.89 3.48
N ALA A 175 13.41 -16.59 3.22
CA ALA A 175 14.05 -16.06 2.04
C ALA A 175 15.56 -16.37 2.01
N ARG A 176 16.30 -16.22 3.12
CA ARG A 176 17.73 -16.57 3.23
C ARG A 176 18.01 -18.07 3.13
N ARG A 177 17.01 -18.92 3.38
CA ARG A 177 17.11 -20.39 3.22
C ARG A 177 16.85 -20.82 1.78
N GLU A 178 16.01 -20.08 1.05
CA GLU A 178 15.61 -20.40 -0.33
C GLU A 178 16.50 -19.71 -1.37
N TYR A 179 17.06 -18.55 -1.04
CA TYR A 179 17.88 -17.71 -1.93
C TYR A 179 19.23 -17.41 -1.27
N ASP A 180 20.26 -17.22 -2.09
CA ASP A 180 21.58 -16.82 -1.61
C ASP A 180 21.51 -15.49 -0.84
N ASN A 181 22.38 -15.28 0.15
CA ASN A 181 22.32 -14.11 1.04
C ASN A 181 22.46 -12.76 0.30
N ASP A 182 23.12 -12.73 -0.85
CA ASP A 182 23.25 -11.58 -1.76
C ASP A 182 21.98 -11.31 -2.58
N GLN A 183 21.05 -12.26 -2.62
CA GLN A 183 19.76 -12.17 -3.28
C GLN A 183 18.63 -11.81 -2.30
N VAL A 184 18.91 -11.52 -1.03
CA VAL A 184 17.90 -11.12 -0.04
C VAL A 184 18.19 -9.70 0.42
N GLN A 185 17.21 -8.80 0.28
CA GLN A 185 17.34 -7.40 0.66
C GLN A 185 16.59 -7.16 1.98
N PRO A 186 17.28 -7.29 3.13
CA PRO A 186 16.62 -7.22 4.44
C PRO A 186 16.10 -5.82 4.76
N ALA A 187 16.70 -4.76 4.21
CA ALA A 187 16.38 -3.38 4.55
C ALA A 187 14.89 -3.03 4.38
N ALA A 188 14.23 -3.58 3.34
CA ALA A 188 12.79 -3.38 3.12
C ALA A 188 11.93 -4.02 4.21
N LEU A 189 12.38 -5.13 4.78
CA LEU A 189 11.74 -5.81 5.90
C LEU A 189 12.13 -5.23 7.26
N GLU A 190 13.37 -4.76 7.41
CA GLU A 190 13.88 -4.15 8.65
C GLU A 190 13.11 -2.89 9.03
N VAL A 191 12.69 -2.08 8.05
CA VAL A 191 11.83 -0.91 8.29
C VAL A 191 10.51 -1.29 8.97
N LEU A 192 10.00 -2.50 8.70
CA LEU A 192 8.72 -2.96 9.22
C LEU A 192 8.84 -3.62 10.60
N GLN A 193 10.06 -3.73 11.16
CA GLN A 193 10.28 -4.34 12.46
C GLN A 193 9.72 -3.48 13.61
N PRO A 194 9.16 -4.10 14.67
CA PRO A 194 8.78 -3.38 15.88
C PRO A 194 9.96 -2.60 16.47
N GLY A 195 9.74 -1.33 16.83
CA GLY A 195 10.77 -0.47 17.39
C GLY A 195 11.75 0.12 16.36
N ASN A 196 11.52 -0.08 15.06
CA ASN A 196 12.29 0.61 14.03
C ASN A 196 12.09 2.13 14.16
N ALA A 197 13.19 2.86 14.39
CA ALA A 197 13.16 4.30 14.62
C ALA A 197 12.66 5.08 13.40
N TYR A 198 13.06 4.68 12.18
CA TYR A 198 12.60 5.33 10.94
C TYR A 198 11.08 5.18 10.76
N LEU A 199 10.53 4.00 11.02
CA LEU A 199 9.10 3.76 10.99
C LEU A 199 8.35 4.64 12.00
N GLN A 200 8.84 4.70 13.23
CA GLN A 200 8.27 5.57 14.27
C GLN A 200 8.30 7.03 13.84
N ASP A 201 9.43 7.52 13.32
CA ASP A 201 9.58 8.90 12.84
C ASP A 201 8.59 9.24 11.72
N VAL A 202 8.40 8.34 10.75
CA VAL A 202 7.45 8.54 9.65
C VAL A 202 6.02 8.62 10.18
N VAL A 203 5.64 7.73 11.09
CA VAL A 203 4.28 7.68 11.64
C VAL A 203 4.02 8.87 12.55
N ASP A 204 4.92 9.17 13.49
CA ASP A 204 4.80 10.26 14.44
C ASP A 204 4.84 11.62 13.74
N GLY A 205 5.72 11.78 12.76
CA GLY A 205 5.77 12.96 11.91
C GLY A 205 4.42 13.18 11.21
N PHE A 206 3.85 12.14 10.63
CA PHE A 206 2.57 12.22 9.92
C PHE A 206 1.42 12.59 10.86
N LEU A 207 1.34 11.92 12.02
CA LEU A 207 0.35 12.21 13.05
C LEU A 207 0.46 13.65 13.57
N LYS A 208 1.67 14.13 13.80
CA LYS A 208 1.92 15.52 14.22
C LYS A 208 1.37 16.51 13.18
N LYS A 209 1.62 16.27 11.89
CA LYS A 209 1.09 17.10 10.80
C LYS A 209 -0.43 17.05 10.75
N MET A 210 -1.03 15.85 10.78
CA MET A 210 -2.48 15.65 10.78
C MET A 210 -3.21 16.30 11.96
N ARG A 211 -2.59 16.37 13.15
CA ARG A 211 -3.18 17.02 14.34
C ARG A 211 -3.01 18.54 14.29
N SER A 212 -1.87 19.02 13.80
CA SER A 212 -1.54 20.45 13.75
C SER A 212 -2.37 21.22 12.72
N GLN A 213 -2.73 20.55 11.63
CA GLN A 213 -3.67 21.09 10.65
C GLN A 213 -5.03 20.48 10.95
N MET A 214 -6.11 21.26 10.99
CA MET A 214 -7.48 20.72 11.02
C MET A 214 -7.80 20.03 9.68
N SER A 215 -7.04 18.99 9.35
CA SER A 215 -7.15 18.28 8.09
C SER A 215 -8.51 17.61 8.06
N LYS A 216 -9.26 17.84 6.98
CA LYS A 216 -10.51 17.13 6.71
C LYS A 216 -10.25 15.69 6.23
N THR A 217 -8.98 15.27 6.19
CA THR A 217 -8.56 13.97 5.69
C THR A 217 -9.16 12.87 6.55
N GLN A 218 -10.04 12.08 5.95
CA GLN A 218 -10.64 10.93 6.60
C GLN A 218 -9.69 9.74 6.49
N VAL A 219 -9.44 9.04 7.59
CA VAL A 219 -8.60 7.85 7.59
C VAL A 219 -9.40 6.63 8.03
N ALA A 220 -9.31 5.56 7.25
CA ALA A 220 -9.84 4.25 7.57
C ALA A 220 -8.70 3.23 7.52
N CYS A 221 -8.61 2.38 8.54
CA CYS A 221 -7.62 1.32 8.60
C CYS A 221 -8.34 -0.02 8.82
N PHE A 222 -7.90 -1.02 8.07
CA PHE A 222 -8.39 -2.39 8.07
C PHE A 222 -7.22 -3.31 8.37
N TYR A 223 -7.49 -4.44 9.02
CA TYR A 223 -6.45 -5.32 9.52
C TYR A 223 -6.87 -6.79 9.35
N GLU A 224 -5.90 -7.67 9.16
CA GLU A 224 -6.13 -9.09 8.90
C GLU A 224 -6.68 -9.79 10.15
N LEU A 225 -7.58 -10.76 9.99
CA LEU A 225 -8.14 -11.57 11.08
C LEU A 225 -7.70 -13.04 11.04
N LYS A 226 -7.01 -13.43 9.96
CA LYS A 226 -6.56 -14.79 9.70
C LYS A 226 -5.09 -14.76 9.32
N ALA A 227 -4.43 -15.86 9.61
CA ALA A 227 -3.02 -16.05 9.27
C ALA A 227 -2.76 -16.04 7.78
N SER A 228 -1.70 -15.37 7.41
CA SER A 228 -1.13 -15.44 6.06
C SER A 228 -0.11 -16.58 5.98
N ASP A 229 -0.17 -17.37 4.90
CA ASP A 229 0.78 -18.47 4.63
C ASP A 229 2.11 -17.90 4.10
N VAL A 230 3.07 -17.73 5.01
CA VAL A 230 4.39 -17.15 4.72
C VAL A 230 5.15 -17.94 3.64
N GLY A 231 5.01 -19.27 3.61
CA GLY A 231 5.69 -20.13 2.62
C GLY A 231 5.24 -19.86 1.18
N ARG A 232 3.96 -19.51 0.99
CA ARG A 232 3.43 -19.07 -0.31
C ARG A 232 3.95 -17.70 -0.73
N ILE A 233 4.25 -16.81 0.22
CA ILE A 233 4.72 -15.43 -0.05
C ILE A 233 6.16 -15.43 -0.57
N VAL A 234 7.03 -16.33 -0.10
CA VAL A 234 8.43 -16.45 -0.56
C VAL A 234 8.65 -17.37 -1.78
N GLY A 235 7.58 -17.96 -2.33
CA GLY A 235 7.61 -18.67 -3.62
C GLY A 235 7.83 -20.19 -3.57
N GLY A 236 7.90 -20.81 -2.38
CA GLY A 236 8.09 -22.26 -2.24
C GLY A 236 6.81 -23.10 -2.43
N GLN A 237 6.97 -24.43 -2.57
CA GLN A 237 5.85 -25.38 -2.41
C GLN A 237 5.20 -25.17 -1.05
N SER A 238 3.86 -25.30 -0.97
CA SER A 238 3.12 -25.29 0.30
C SER A 238 3.61 -26.46 1.15
N ARG A 239 4.66 -26.21 1.94
CA ARG A 239 5.06 -27.05 3.03
C ARG A 239 4.43 -26.40 4.23
N THR A 240 3.48 -27.09 4.84
CA THR A 240 3.12 -26.88 6.23
C THR A 240 4.39 -27.11 7.03
N VAL A 241 5.26 -26.09 7.09
CA VAL A 241 6.12 -25.95 8.25
C VAL A 241 5.13 -25.91 9.39
N SER A 242 5.29 -26.79 10.36
CA SER A 242 4.55 -26.74 11.62
C SER A 242 4.95 -25.45 12.34
N VAL A 243 4.45 -24.32 11.83
CA VAL A 243 4.48 -23.03 12.50
C VAL A 243 3.22 -23.05 13.34
N ASN A 244 3.39 -23.31 14.64
CA ASN A 244 2.28 -23.46 15.57
C ASN A 244 1.52 -22.15 15.83
N GLU A 245 1.80 -21.05 15.10
CA GLU A 245 1.14 -19.78 15.31
C GLU A 245 0.71 -19.14 13.99
N CYS A 246 -0.60 -18.90 13.92
CA CYS A 246 -1.33 -18.31 12.81
C CYS A 246 -1.48 -16.79 13.06
N TYR A 247 -1.19 -15.95 12.05
CA TYR A 247 -0.96 -14.50 12.14
C TYR A 247 -2.20 -13.59 12.03
N THR A 248 -2.05 -12.34 12.46
CA THR A 248 -3.07 -11.27 12.38
C THR A 248 -2.33 -9.94 12.54
N ILE A 249 -2.41 -9.01 11.58
CA ILE A 249 -2.02 -7.63 11.86
C ILE A 249 -3.05 -7.12 12.85
N SER A 250 -2.66 -6.97 14.12
CA SER A 250 -3.62 -6.71 15.17
C SER A 250 -4.13 -5.26 15.15
N ARG A 251 -5.30 -5.03 15.74
CA ARG A 251 -5.85 -3.69 15.99
C ARG A 251 -4.86 -2.73 16.65
N LEU A 252 -3.93 -3.24 17.48
CA LEU A 252 -2.95 -2.46 18.24
C LEU A 252 -1.77 -1.96 17.37
N THR A 253 -1.47 -2.67 16.28
CA THR A 253 -0.35 -2.35 15.37
C THR A 253 -0.80 -1.57 14.13
N ALA A 254 -2.06 -1.70 13.71
CA ALA A 254 -2.58 -1.09 12.48
C ALA A 254 -3.31 0.26 12.65
N CYS A 255 -3.90 0.58 13.81
CA CYS A 255 -4.97 1.60 13.79
C CYS A 255 -5.08 2.55 14.98
N THR A 256 -4.49 2.27 16.14
CA THR A 256 -4.92 2.94 17.38
C THR A 256 -4.69 4.45 17.44
N GLU A 257 -3.77 5.00 16.64
CA GLU A 257 -3.42 6.44 16.69
C GLU A 257 -3.82 7.25 15.45
N ILE A 258 -4.02 6.58 14.30
CA ILE A 258 -4.32 7.23 13.02
C ILE A 258 -5.84 7.41 12.82
N CYS A 259 -6.65 6.41 13.20
CA CYS A 259 -8.09 6.43 13.01
C CYS A 259 -8.82 7.07 14.20
N GLY A 260 -8.87 8.40 14.22
CA GLY A 260 -9.64 9.15 15.20
C GLY A 260 -11.16 9.09 14.98
N HIS A 261 -11.80 7.91 15.03
CA HIS A 261 -13.26 7.67 15.25
C HIS A 261 -14.09 6.94 14.16
N ARG A 262 -13.54 6.39 13.07
CA ARG A 262 -14.31 5.47 12.18
C ARG A 262 -13.59 4.16 11.96
N LYS A 263 -14.22 3.09 12.44
CA LYS A 263 -13.76 1.69 12.39
C LYS A 263 -14.74 0.96 11.49
N LEU A 264 -14.27 0.42 10.38
CA LEU A 264 -15.11 -0.38 9.49
C LEU A 264 -14.51 -1.76 9.34
N TRP A 265 -15.40 -2.73 9.26
CA TRP A 265 -15.14 -4.17 9.37
C TRP A 265 -15.08 -4.78 7.97
N LEU A 266 -14.15 -5.70 7.75
CA LEU A 266 -14.22 -6.60 6.60
C LEU A 266 -14.76 -7.94 7.13
N SER A 267 -15.98 -8.30 6.72
CA SER A 267 -16.61 -9.60 6.99
C SER A 267 -16.11 -10.66 6.02
#